data_AF-C4GFT0-F1
#
_entry.id   AF-C4GFT0-F1
#
_cell.length_a   1.000
_cell.length_b   1.000
_cell.length_c   1.000
_cell.angle_alpha   90.00
_cell.angle_beta   90.00
_cell.angle_gamma   90.00
#
_symmetry.space_group_name_H-M   'P 1'
#
loop_
_entity.id
_entity.type
_entity.pdbx_description
1 polymer ?
#
loop_
_entity_poly.entity_id
_entity_poly.type
_entity_poly.pdbx_seq_one_letter_code
_entity_poly.pdbx_strand_id
1 'polypeptide(L)'
;METMCIDHFLPKAKGGSNHLENLMPSCRSCNSTKGTSDLETFRLRVAVHKKTNGIKFTADQINFLKEKNVLTVLKVEPELFFFEQKQG
;
A
#
# COMPACT_ATOMS: atom_id res chain seq x y z
N MET A 1 -10.14 19.72 -2.02
CA MET A 1 -9.11 19.76 -0.96
C MET A 1 -9.05 18.37 -0.36
N GLU A 2 -7.91 17.68 -0.42
CA GLU A 2 -7.79 16.35 0.20
C GLU A 2 -7.75 16.51 1.73
N THR A 3 -8.54 15.70 2.44
CA THR A 3 -8.45 15.63 3.90
C THR A 3 -7.28 14.72 4.28
N MET A 4 -6.35 15.25 5.06
CA MET A 4 -5.28 14.46 5.68
C MET A 4 -5.83 13.69 6.89
N CYS A 5 -5.35 12.46 7.04
CA CYS A 5 -5.68 11.53 8.12
C CYS A 5 -4.41 11.09 8.84
N ILE A 6 -4.55 10.70 10.10
CA ILE A 6 -3.52 9.96 10.83
C ILE A 6 -3.72 8.49 10.49
N ASP A 7 -2.70 7.86 9.90
CA ASP A 7 -2.69 6.46 9.47
C ASP A 7 -1.64 5.69 10.26
N HIS A 8 -1.93 4.43 10.58
CA HIS A 8 -0.99 3.56 11.28
C HIS A 8 -0.09 2.85 10.28
N PHE A 9 1.24 2.96 10.44
CA PHE A 9 2.20 2.26 9.60
C PHE A 9 1.95 0.73 9.64
N LEU A 10 2.04 0.13 10.83
CA LEU A 10 1.48 -1.19 11.14
C LEU A 10 0.00 -1.01 11.53
N PRO A 11 -0.96 -1.60 10.79
CA PRO A 11 -2.38 -1.43 11.11
C PRO A 11 -2.72 -1.87 12.54
N LYS A 12 -3.65 -1.17 13.20
CA LYS A 12 -4.12 -1.52 14.55
C LYS A 12 -4.66 -2.96 14.64
N ALA A 13 -5.35 -3.43 13.60
CA ALA A 13 -5.84 -4.81 13.50
C ALA A 13 -4.72 -5.87 13.46
N LYS A 14 -3.49 -5.46 13.16
CA LYS A 14 -2.27 -6.28 13.16
C LYS A 14 -1.32 -5.94 14.32
N GLY A 15 -1.83 -5.30 15.38
CA GLY A 15 -1.04 -4.99 16.59
C GLY A 15 -0.29 -3.65 16.57
N GLY A 16 -0.59 -2.76 15.62
CA GLY A 16 0.00 -1.41 15.58
C GLY A 16 -0.24 -0.59 16.84
N SER A 17 0.80 0.06 17.35
CA SER A 17 0.74 0.96 18.51
C SER A 17 0.17 2.33 18.13
N ASN A 18 -0.24 3.12 19.13
CA ASN A 18 -0.57 4.55 18.96
C ASN A 18 0.63 5.47 19.25
N HIS A 19 1.85 4.93 19.30
CA HIS A 19 3.05 5.73 19.48
C HIS A 19 3.42 6.44 18.18
N LEU A 20 4.09 7.60 18.28
CA LEU A 20 4.36 8.49 17.14
C LEU A 20 5.13 7.79 16.02
N GLU A 21 6.02 6.85 16.35
CA GLU A 21 6.77 6.05 15.38
C GLU A 21 5.88 5.16 14.48
N ASN A 22 4.65 4.86 14.90
CA ASN A 22 3.69 4.10 14.12
C ASN A 22 2.60 4.98 13.46
N LEU A 23 2.63 6.31 13.63
CA LEU A 23 1.62 7.23 13.12
C LEU A 23 2.18 8.10 12.00
N MET A 24 1.58 8.01 10.81
CA MET A 24 2.00 8.75 9.62
C MET A 24 0.85 9.61 9.07
N PRO A 25 1.12 10.81 8.53
CA PRO A 25 0.10 11.56 7.80
C PRO A 25 -0.22 10.87 6.46
N SER A 26 -1.49 10.70 6.12
CA SER A 26 -1.91 10.01 4.90
C SER A 26 -3.13 10.70 4.31
N CYS A 27 -3.25 10.74 2.98
CA CYS A 27 -4.46 11.25 2.33
C CYS A 27 -5.65 10.30 2.62
N ARG A 28 -6.89 10.79 2.67
CA ARG A 28 -8.06 9.93 2.96
C ARG A 28 -8.18 8.73 2.02
N SER A 29 -7.95 8.93 0.72
CA SER A 29 -8.00 7.86 -0.29
C SER A 29 -6.85 6.85 -0.11
N CYS A 30 -5.66 7.33 0.24
CA CYS A 30 -4.49 6.52 0.56
C CYS A 30 -4.75 5.63 1.78
N ASN A 31 -5.18 6.23 2.89
CA ASN A 31 -5.54 5.56 4.14
C ASN A 31 -6.64 4.50 3.91
N SER A 32 -7.70 4.86 3.18
CA SER A 32 -8.77 3.92 2.83
C SER A 32 -8.28 2.79 1.91
N THR A 33 -7.37 3.08 0.99
CA THR A 33 -6.82 2.06 0.08
C THR A 33 -5.92 1.10 0.83
N LYS A 34 -5.09 1.59 1.76
CA LYS A 34 -4.22 0.79 2.63
C LYS A 34 -5.03 -0.14 3.52
N GLY A 35 -6.02 0.40 4.23
CA GLY A 35 -6.85 -0.36 5.16
C GLY A 35 -6.00 -1.16 6.15
N THR A 36 -6.20 -2.48 6.19
CA THR A 36 -5.44 -3.41 7.05
C THR A 36 -4.32 -4.15 6.32
N SER A 37 -4.01 -3.78 5.06
CA SER A 37 -2.90 -4.37 4.32
C SER A 37 -1.56 -4.11 5.02
N ASP A 38 -0.67 -5.09 5.00
CA ASP A 38 0.76 -4.83 5.24
C ASP A 38 1.35 -3.99 4.11
N LEU A 39 2.57 -3.51 4.34
CA LEU A 39 3.24 -2.59 3.43
C LEU A 39 3.49 -3.22 2.06
N GLU A 40 3.98 -4.46 1.98
CA GLU A 40 4.25 -5.13 0.68
C GLU A 40 2.97 -5.28 -0.15
N THR A 41 1.89 -5.78 0.46
CA THR A 41 0.59 -5.93 -0.21
C THR A 41 0.08 -4.57 -0.70
N PHE A 42 0.24 -3.53 0.10
CA PHE A 42 -0.18 -2.19 -0.27
C PHE A 42 0.64 -1.62 -1.45
N ARG A 43 1.98 -1.76 -1.41
CA ARG A 43 2.87 -1.34 -2.51
C ARG A 43 2.48 -2.01 -3.82
N LEU A 44 2.25 -3.33 -3.80
CA LEU A 44 1.86 -4.09 -4.99
C LEU A 44 0.48 -3.65 -5.51
N ARG A 45 -0.52 -3.45 -4.64
CA ARG A 45 -1.85 -2.98 -5.05
C ARG A 45 -1.79 -1.63 -5.77
N VAL A 46 -1.02 -0.69 -5.26
CA VAL A 46 -0.85 0.63 -5.87
C VAL A 46 -0.08 0.52 -7.20
N ALA A 47 1.01 -0.23 -7.23
CA ALA A 47 1.82 -0.43 -8.43
C ALA A 47 1.02 -1.10 -9.56
N VAL A 48 0.26 -2.16 -9.26
CA VAL A 48 -0.60 -2.84 -10.25
C VAL A 48 -1.70 -1.90 -10.73
N HIS A 49 -2.36 -1.18 -9.84
CA HIS A 49 -3.40 -0.21 -10.22
C HIS A 49 -2.88 0.83 -11.21
N LYS A 50 -1.69 1.40 -10.95
CA LYS A 50 -1.01 2.34 -11.83
C LYS A 50 -0.62 1.70 -13.16
N LYS A 51 -0.08 0.48 -13.14
CA LYS A 51 0.39 -0.22 -14.34
C LYS A 51 -0.74 -0.70 -15.26
N THR A 52 -1.92 -0.94 -14.69
CA THR A 52 -3.10 -1.44 -15.40
C THR A 52 -4.13 -0.35 -15.69
N ASN A 53 -3.70 0.93 -15.69
CA ASN A 53 -4.56 2.09 -15.97
C ASN A 53 -5.84 2.12 -15.12
N GLY A 54 -5.73 1.78 -13.84
CA GLY A 54 -6.80 1.93 -12.88
C GLY A 54 -7.57 0.65 -12.54
N ILE A 55 -7.22 -0.50 -13.11
CA ILE A 55 -7.85 -1.77 -12.75
C ILE A 55 -7.49 -2.11 -11.30
N LYS A 56 -8.50 -2.53 -10.52
CA LYS A 56 -8.34 -2.91 -9.11
C LYS A 56 -8.34 -4.42 -8.99
N PHE A 57 -7.34 -4.94 -8.28
CA PHE A 57 -7.24 -6.34 -7.92
C PHE A 57 -7.26 -6.48 -6.39
N THR A 58 -7.84 -7.57 -5.91
CA THR A 58 -7.72 -8.01 -4.52
C THR A 58 -6.30 -8.51 -4.22
N ALA A 59 -5.95 -8.67 -2.95
CA ALA A 59 -4.66 -9.24 -2.56
C ALA A 59 -4.44 -10.64 -3.14
N ASP A 60 -5.46 -11.51 -3.07
CA ASP A 60 -5.39 -12.87 -3.60
C ASP A 60 -5.21 -12.90 -5.12
N GLN A 61 -5.89 -12.00 -5.85
CA GLN A 61 -5.69 -11.85 -7.29
C GLN A 61 -4.26 -11.39 -7.61
N ILE A 62 -3.71 -10.44 -6.85
CA ILE A 62 -2.33 -10.00 -7.06
C ILE A 62 -1.34 -11.12 -6.77
N ASN A 63 -1.55 -11.89 -5.71
CA ASN A 63 -0.73 -13.05 -5.37
C ASN A 63 -0.76 -14.09 -6.50
N PHE A 64 -1.95 -14.40 -7.02
CA PHE A 64 -2.10 -15.27 -8.18
C PHE A 64 -1.33 -14.74 -9.40
N LEU A 65 -1.44 -13.45 -9.73
CA LEU A 65 -0.70 -12.85 -10.85
C LEU A 65 0.81 -12.87 -10.62
N LYS A 66 1.27 -12.70 -9.37
CA LYS A 66 2.68 -12.81 -8.97
C LYS A 66 3.18 -14.23 -9.19
N GLU A 67 2.46 -15.24 -8.71
CA GLU A 67 2.77 -16.67 -8.89
C GLU A 67 2.82 -17.09 -10.36
N LYS A 68 1.97 -16.49 -11.20
CA LYS A 68 1.96 -16.72 -12.65
C LYS A 68 3.00 -15.89 -13.43
N ASN A 69 3.90 -15.19 -12.75
CA ASN A 69 4.91 -14.28 -13.33
C ASN A 69 4.32 -13.14 -14.19
N VAL A 70 3.02 -12.86 -14.09
CA VAL A 70 2.37 -11.82 -14.87
C VAL A 70 2.87 -10.44 -14.45
N LEU A 71 3.08 -10.21 -13.16
CA LEU A 71 3.59 -8.92 -12.65
C LEU A 71 4.99 -8.61 -13.21
N THR A 72 5.84 -9.63 -13.33
CA THR A 72 7.19 -9.52 -13.93
C THR A 72 7.10 -9.20 -15.42
N VAL A 73 6.24 -9.91 -16.16
CA VAL A 73 6.00 -9.65 -17.60
C VAL A 73 5.48 -8.24 -17.83
N LEU A 74 4.59 -7.77 -16.96
CA LEU A 74 4.08 -6.41 -16.98
C LEU A 74 5.11 -5.37 -16.53
N LYS A 75 6.25 -5.76 -15.95
CA LYS A 75 7.25 -4.85 -15.36
C LYS A 75 6.63 -3.96 -14.29
N VAL A 76 5.93 -4.59 -13.34
CA VAL A 76 5.40 -3.92 -12.15
C VAL A 76 6.53 -3.80 -11.14
N GLU A 77 6.90 -2.56 -10.81
CA GLU A 77 7.84 -2.25 -9.74
C GLU A 77 7.07 -1.75 -8.50
N PRO A 78 7.39 -2.18 -7.28
CA PRO A 78 6.73 -1.70 -6.07
C PRO A 78 6.85 -0.17 -5.93
N GLU A 79 5.74 0.49 -5.58
CA GLU A 79 5.76 1.93 -5.29
C GLU A 79 6.38 2.17 -3.89
N LEU A 80 7.27 3.16 -3.75
CA LEU A 80 7.77 3.61 -2.45
C LEU A 80 6.94 4.79 -1.95
N PHE A 81 6.37 4.69 -0.75
CA PHE A 81 5.58 5.77 -0.17
C PHE A 81 6.44 6.79 0.59
N PHE A 82 5.95 8.04 0.70
CA PHE A 82 6.69 9.13 1.35
C PHE A 82 7.14 8.79 2.79
N PHE A 83 6.34 8.02 3.53
CA PHE A 83 6.63 7.66 4.92
C PHE A 83 7.82 6.69 5.04
N GLU A 84 8.17 6.02 3.95
CA GLU A 84 9.32 5.11 3.89
C GLU A 84 10.63 5.86 3.66
N GLN A 85 10.56 7.08 3.11
CA GLN A 85 11.74 7.91 2.82
C GLN A 85 12.31 8.59 4.08
N LYS A 86 11.65 8.47 5.23
CA LYS A 86 12.07 9.10 6.50
C LYS A 86 13.00 8.23 7.37
N GLN A 87 13.52 7.12 6.87
CA GLN A 87 14.60 6.40 7.55
C GLN A 87 15.96 6.99 7.12
N GLY A 88 16.27 8.16 7.67
CA GLY A 88 17.58 8.82 7.61
C GLY A 88 18.02 9.18 9.01
#